data_AF-A0A7X8YR95-F1
#
_entry.id   AF-A0A7X8YR95-F1
#
_cell.length_a   1.000
_cell.length_b   1.000
_cell.length_c   1.000
_cell.angle_alpha   90.00
_cell.angle_beta   90.00
_cell.angle_gamma   90.00
#
_symmetry.space_group_name_H-M   'P 1'
#
loop_
_entity.id
_entity.type
_entity.pdbx_description
1 polymer ?
#
loop_
_entity_poly.entity_id
_entity_poly.type
_entity_poly.pdbx_seq_one_letter_code
_entity_poly.pdbx_strand_id
1 'polypeptide(L)'
;TYAVPMIIGEIKKFLRDDGIVKVQRGLKETYGKIRWAQEKLRGNLGREPGIAEIASLLEIEKEEIVLAMEACQSPAYMQDVIPGEEKEQLSLIDKLANEDGNVSMLEQMALREALAKLEEREREVLLRRYFKDETQMVIAEDLGVSQVQVSRIEKAALIKLKNLLE
;
A
#
# COMPACT_ATOMS: atom_id res chain seq x y z
N THR A 1 -17.49 16.45 -43.61
CA THR A 1 -17.90 16.30 -42.20
C THR A 1 -16.65 16.34 -41.33
N TYR A 2 -16.34 17.48 -40.70
CA TYR A 2 -15.07 17.71 -39.98
C TYR A 2 -15.07 17.19 -38.53
N ALA A 3 -16.23 17.21 -37.86
CA ALA A 3 -16.34 16.85 -36.45
C ALA A 3 -16.06 15.36 -36.17
N VAL A 4 -16.46 14.46 -37.07
CA VAL A 4 -16.34 13.01 -36.89
C VAL A 4 -14.90 12.53 -36.68
N PRO A 5 -13.92 12.85 -37.54
CA PRO A 5 -12.52 12.44 -37.32
C PRO A 5 -11.91 13.08 -36.06
N MET A 6 -12.31 14.31 -35.71
CA MET A 6 -11.81 15.01 -34.52
C MET A 6 -12.27 14.33 -33.23
N ILE A 7 -13.55 13.98 -33.13
CA ILE A 7 -14.13 13.28 -31.98
C ILE A 7 -13.50 11.90 -31.81
N ILE A 8 -13.38 11.13 -32.90
CA ILE A 8 -12.75 9.80 -32.86
C ILE A 8 -11.28 9.90 -32.42
N GLY A 9 -10.57 10.93 -32.89
CA GLY A 9 -9.17 11.17 -32.51
C GLY A 9 -9.00 11.38 -31.00
N GLU A 10 -9.82 12.24 -30.39
CA GLU A 10 -9.73 12.51 -28.95
C GLU A 10 -10.15 11.29 -28.11
N ILE A 11 -11.17 10.53 -28.51
CA ILE A 11 -11.55 9.28 -27.81
C ILE A 11 -10.39 8.27 -27.84
N LYS A 12 -9.78 8.04 -29.00
CA LYS A 12 -8.65 7.11 -29.14
C LYS A 12 -7.44 7.56 -28.32
N LYS A 13 -7.17 8.87 -28.28
CA LYS A 13 -6.10 9.45 -27.47
C LYS A 13 -6.35 9.24 -25.98
N PHE A 14 -7.57 9.49 -25.50
CA PHE A 14 -7.96 9.26 -24.11
C PHE A 14 -7.79 7.78 -23.72
N LEU A 15 -8.40 6.86 -24.47
CA LEU A 15 -8.33 5.43 -24.16
C LEU A 15 -6.92 4.84 -24.21
N ARG A 16 -6.03 5.42 -25.02
CA ARG A 16 -4.64 4.97 -25.13
C ARG A 16 -3.76 5.52 -24.01
N ASP A 17 -3.96 6.78 -23.65
CA ASP A 17 -3.09 7.49 -22.72
C ASP A 17 -3.55 7.29 -21.27
N ASP A 18 -4.84 7.05 -21.03
CA ASP A 18 -5.44 6.86 -19.70
C ASP A 18 -5.39 5.39 -19.27
N GLY A 19 -4.92 5.14 -18.05
CA GLY A 19 -4.75 3.81 -17.48
C GLY A 19 -4.36 3.90 -16.01
N ILE A 20 -4.55 2.82 -15.26
CA ILE A 20 -4.30 2.77 -13.81
C ILE A 20 -2.87 3.22 -13.47
N VAL A 21 -1.91 2.84 -14.33
CA VAL A 21 -0.51 3.27 -14.24
C VAL A 21 -0.14 4.05 -15.49
N LYS A 22 0.47 5.23 -15.30
CA LYS A 22 1.00 6.04 -16.41
C LYS A 22 2.34 5.47 -16.87
N VAL A 23 2.35 4.95 -18.09
CA VAL A 23 3.54 4.38 -18.75
C VAL A 23 3.97 5.30 -19.89
N GLN A 24 5.28 5.39 -20.15
CA GLN A 24 5.83 6.15 -21.25
C GLN A 24 5.30 5.65 -22.61
N ARG A 25 5.09 6.59 -23.54
CA ARG A 25 4.50 6.28 -24.87
C ARG A 25 5.30 5.26 -25.66
N GLY A 26 6.62 5.40 -25.69
CA GLY A 26 7.51 4.46 -26.42
C GLY A 26 7.31 3.02 -25.97
N LEU A 27 7.24 2.77 -24.66
CA LEU A 27 7.02 1.43 -24.10
C LEU A 27 5.65 0.86 -24.49
N LYS A 28 4.58 1.67 -24.50
CA LYS A 28 3.24 1.23 -24.95
C LYS A 28 3.23 0.86 -26.44
N GLU A 29 3.93 1.62 -27.28
CA GLU A 29 4.05 1.34 -28.71
C GLU A 29 4.85 0.05 -28.95
N THR A 30 5.98 -0.10 -28.27
CA THR A 30 6.80 -1.31 -28.31
C THR A 30 6.01 -2.53 -27.83
N TYR A 31 5.25 -2.39 -26.74
CA TYR A 31 4.35 -3.44 -26.26
C TYR A 31 3.28 -3.84 -27.27
N GLY A 32 2.69 -2.88 -27.99
CA GLY A 32 1.76 -3.15 -29.08
C GLY A 32 2.40 -3.99 -30.21
N LYS A 33 3.64 -3.66 -30.59
CA LYS A 33 4.42 -4.45 -31.57
C LYS A 33 4.73 -5.86 -31.06
N ILE A 34 5.08 -6.00 -29.78
CA ILE A 34 5.32 -7.28 -29.11
C ILE A 34 4.07 -8.16 -29.15
N ARG A 35 2.89 -7.61 -28.83
CA ARG A 35 1.62 -8.36 -28.90
C ARG A 35 1.31 -8.85 -30.31
N TRP A 36 1.53 -8.00 -31.32
CA TRP A 36 1.37 -8.41 -32.71
C TRP A 36 2.35 -9.53 -33.12
N ALA A 37 3.62 -9.42 -32.72
CA ALA A 37 4.64 -10.42 -32.99
C ALA A 37 4.33 -11.76 -32.29
N GLN A 38 3.85 -11.70 -31.05
CA GLN A 38 3.40 -12.88 -30.30
C GLN A 38 2.31 -13.63 -31.05
N GLU A 39 1.25 -12.94 -31.47
CA GLU A 39 0.13 -13.57 -32.18
C GLU A 39 0.57 -14.17 -33.52
N LYS A 40 1.42 -13.47 -34.27
CA LYS A 40 1.96 -13.95 -35.54
C LYS A 40 2.82 -15.21 -35.37
N LEU A 41 3.71 -15.22 -34.39
CA LEU A 41 4.58 -16.37 -34.12
C LEU A 41 3.79 -17.55 -33.55
N ARG A 42 2.80 -17.29 -32.70
CA ARG A 42 1.88 -18.30 -32.16
C ARG A 42 1.12 -19.03 -33.27
N GLY A 43 0.65 -18.29 -34.27
CA GLY A 43 0.01 -18.86 -35.46
C GLY A 43 0.93 -19.73 -36.30
N ASN A 44 2.22 -19.37 -36.41
CA ASN A 44 3.20 -20.12 -37.21
C ASN A 44 3.80 -21.33 -36.47
N LEU A 45 4.05 -21.21 -35.17
CA LEU A 45 4.76 -22.21 -34.36
C LEU A 45 3.82 -23.22 -33.70
N GLY A 46 2.53 -22.89 -33.54
CA GLY A 46 1.58 -23.71 -32.80
C GLY A 46 1.86 -23.80 -31.30
N ARG A 47 2.75 -22.94 -30.78
CA ARG A 47 3.12 -22.82 -29.36
C ARG A 47 3.37 -21.36 -29.00
N GLU A 48 3.49 -21.08 -27.70
CA GLU A 48 3.91 -19.76 -27.22
C GLU A 48 5.35 -19.45 -27.70
N PRO A 49 5.58 -18.27 -28.30
CA PRO A 49 6.90 -17.85 -28.74
C PRO A 49 7.77 -17.37 -27.57
N GLY A 50 9.07 -17.66 -27.64
CA GLY A 50 10.05 -17.17 -26.67
C GLY A 50 10.43 -15.70 -26.92
N ILE A 51 10.97 -15.05 -25.89
CA ILE A 51 11.46 -13.66 -25.97
C ILE A 51 12.50 -13.49 -27.08
N ALA A 52 13.38 -14.48 -27.27
CA ALA A 52 14.39 -14.44 -28.34
C ALA A 52 13.78 -14.48 -29.75
N GLU A 53 12.69 -15.23 -29.94
CA GLU A 53 12.01 -15.36 -31.24
C GLU A 53 11.28 -14.04 -31.58
N ILE A 54 10.69 -13.40 -30.56
CA ILE A 54 10.07 -12.07 -30.67
C ILE A 54 11.13 -11.01 -30.99
N ALA A 55 12.27 -11.04 -30.29
CA ALA A 55 13.41 -10.15 -30.52
C ALA A 55 13.93 -10.24 -31.95
N SER A 56 14.11 -11.47 -32.46
CA SER A 56 14.54 -11.69 -33.84
C SER A 56 13.52 -11.21 -34.88
N LEU A 57 12.22 -11.30 -34.58
CA LEU A 57 11.17 -10.84 -35.51
C LEU A 57 11.02 -9.32 -35.54
N LEU A 58 11.16 -8.66 -34.39
CA LEU A 58 10.97 -7.22 -34.25
C LEU A 58 12.26 -6.40 -34.41
N GLU A 59 13.42 -7.07 -34.41
CA GLU A 59 14.75 -6.44 -34.42
C GLU A 59 14.95 -5.47 -33.23
N ILE A 60 14.47 -5.89 -32.06
CA ILE A 60 14.55 -5.14 -30.79
C ILE A 60 15.36 -5.97 -29.78
N GLU A 61 16.10 -5.29 -28.89
CA GLU A 61 16.84 -5.95 -27.81
C GLU A 61 15.90 -6.67 -26.82
N LYS A 62 16.37 -7.77 -26.22
CA LYS A 62 15.55 -8.59 -25.32
C LYS A 62 15.18 -7.81 -24.06
N GLU A 63 16.10 -6.98 -23.59
CA GLU A 63 15.99 -6.11 -22.43
C GLU A 63 14.84 -5.11 -22.63
N GLU A 64 14.75 -4.49 -23.81
CA GLU A 64 13.68 -3.56 -24.15
C GLU A 64 12.32 -4.29 -24.26
N ILE A 65 12.31 -5.52 -24.76
CA ILE A 65 11.09 -6.36 -24.80
C ILE A 65 10.60 -6.67 -23.37
N VAL A 66 11.48 -7.13 -22.50
CA VAL A 66 11.15 -7.43 -21.10
C VAL A 66 10.63 -6.18 -20.40
N LEU A 67 11.34 -5.06 -20.56
CA LEU A 67 10.94 -3.78 -19.97
C LEU A 67 9.56 -3.33 -20.45
N ALA A 68 9.27 -3.42 -21.76
CA ALA A 68 7.97 -3.04 -22.31
C ALA A 68 6.85 -3.98 -21.85
N MET A 69 7.12 -5.28 -21.72
CA MET A 69 6.16 -6.27 -21.23
C MET A 69 5.81 -6.04 -19.75
N GLU A 70 6.82 -5.83 -18.90
CA GLU A 70 6.62 -5.58 -17.46
C GLU A 70 5.94 -4.23 -17.22
N ALA A 71 6.40 -3.17 -17.90
CA ALA A 71 5.84 -1.83 -17.71
C ALA A 71 4.37 -1.72 -18.13
N CYS A 72 3.92 -2.52 -19.11
CA CYS A 72 2.55 -2.51 -19.60
C CYS A 72 1.64 -3.57 -18.97
N GLN A 73 2.12 -4.31 -17.97
CA GLN A 73 1.31 -5.29 -17.26
C GLN A 73 0.22 -4.59 -16.44
N SER A 74 -1.02 -5.10 -16.52
CA SER A 74 -2.11 -4.60 -15.69
C SER A 74 -1.89 -5.02 -14.23
N PRO A 75 -2.08 -4.11 -13.27
CA PRO A 75 -1.99 -4.46 -11.85
C PRO A 75 -3.08 -5.47 -11.49
N ALA A 76 -2.76 -6.41 -10.59
CA ALA A 76 -3.72 -7.35 -10.02
C ALA A 76 -4.69 -6.61 -9.08
N TYR A 77 -5.92 -7.10 -8.94
CA TYR A 77 -6.85 -6.54 -7.97
C TYR A 77 -6.61 -7.19 -6.60
N MET A 78 -6.59 -6.36 -5.56
CA MET A 78 -6.33 -6.82 -4.19
C MET A 78 -7.37 -7.84 -3.68
N GLN A 79 -8.59 -7.77 -4.23
CA GLN A 79 -9.72 -8.63 -3.86
C GLN A 79 -9.82 -9.88 -4.75
N ASP A 80 -8.88 -10.09 -5.68
CA ASP A 80 -8.88 -11.28 -6.53
C ASP A 80 -8.71 -12.53 -5.65
N VAL A 81 -9.61 -13.50 -5.84
CA VAL A 81 -9.59 -14.77 -5.12
C VAL A 81 -8.43 -15.61 -5.65
N ILE A 82 -7.56 -16.05 -4.75
CA ILE A 82 -6.46 -16.92 -5.12
C ILE A 82 -6.98 -18.36 -5.16
N PRO A 83 -6.77 -19.10 -6.26
CA PRO A 83 -7.04 -20.54 -6.28
C PRO A 83 -6.18 -21.24 -5.23
N GLY A 84 -6.81 -21.84 -4.21
CA GLY A 84 -6.16 -22.58 -3.14
C GLY A 84 -6.98 -23.81 -2.73
N GLU A 85 -6.33 -24.79 -2.12
CA GLU A 85 -6.96 -26.05 -1.68
C GLU A 85 -7.84 -25.89 -0.42
N GLU A 86 -7.81 -24.73 0.23
CA GLU A 86 -8.56 -24.47 1.45
C GLU A 86 -10.04 -24.16 1.17
N LYS A 87 -10.91 -24.53 2.11
CA LYS A 87 -12.37 -24.31 2.04
C LYS A 87 -12.77 -22.83 2.10
N GLU A 88 -11.85 -21.95 2.47
CA GLU A 88 -12.06 -20.51 2.55
C GLU A 88 -11.46 -19.82 1.32
N GLN A 89 -12.27 -18.98 0.68
CA GLN A 89 -11.84 -18.16 -0.46
C GLN A 89 -10.93 -17.05 0.06
N LEU A 90 -9.63 -17.27 0.03
CA LEU A 90 -8.62 -16.28 0.39
C LEU A 90 -8.44 -15.28 -0.77
N SER A 91 -8.42 -13.99 -0.43
CA SER A 91 -8.17 -12.91 -1.38
C SER A 91 -6.68 -12.54 -1.43
N LEU A 92 -6.26 -11.84 -2.49
CA LEU A 92 -4.85 -11.45 -2.68
C LEU A 92 -4.31 -10.60 -1.53
N ILE A 93 -5.16 -9.75 -0.94
CA ILE A 93 -4.81 -8.90 0.19
C ILE A 93 -4.52 -9.68 1.47
N ASP A 94 -5.16 -10.84 1.67
CA ASP A 94 -4.96 -11.67 2.86
C ASP A 94 -3.57 -12.31 2.90
N LYS A 95 -2.92 -12.45 1.74
CA LYS A 95 -1.54 -12.97 1.63
C LYS A 95 -0.47 -11.89 1.71
N LEU A 96 -0.83 -10.62 1.63
CA LEU A 96 0.13 -9.54 1.79
C LEU A 96 0.49 -9.44 3.28
N ALA A 97 1.74 -9.78 3.60
CA ALA A 97 2.25 -9.59 4.96
C ALA A 97 2.29 -8.10 5.27
N ASN A 98 1.49 -7.65 6.24
CA ASN A 98 1.60 -6.32 6.80
C ASN A 98 2.82 -6.29 7.74
N GLU A 99 4.00 -5.96 7.21
CA GLU A 99 5.21 -5.77 8.03
C GLU A 99 4.96 -4.73 9.15
N ASP A 100 4.20 -3.67 8.86
CA ASP A 100 3.85 -2.62 9.83
C ASP A 100 2.75 -3.01 10.83
N GLY A 101 1.84 -3.91 10.45
CA GLY A 101 0.67 -4.27 11.26
C GLY A 101 1.05 -5.07 12.51
N ASN A 102 2.01 -5.98 12.37
CA ASN A 102 2.48 -6.83 13.47
C ASN A 102 3.28 -6.05 14.50
N VAL A 103 4.12 -5.10 14.05
CA VAL A 103 4.88 -4.22 14.94
C VAL A 103 3.92 -3.34 15.73
N SER A 104 2.92 -2.74 15.07
CA SER A 104 1.92 -1.90 15.74
C SER A 104 1.09 -2.67 16.78
N MET A 105 0.72 -3.92 16.51
CA MET A 105 -0.06 -4.73 17.45
C MET A 105 0.74 -5.09 18.72
N LEU A 106 2.01 -5.47 18.56
CA LEU A 106 2.90 -5.78 19.68
C LEU A 106 3.18 -4.53 20.54
N GLU A 107 3.44 -3.39 19.91
CA GLU A 107 3.63 -2.11 20.60
C GLU A 107 2.37 -1.69 21.38
N GLN A 108 1.18 -1.87 20.79
CA GLN A 108 -0.09 -1.60 21.47
C GLN A 108 -0.33 -2.54 22.67
N MET A 109 0.04 -3.81 22.55
CA MET A 109 -0.06 -4.77 23.65
C MET A 109 0.92 -4.42 24.78
N ALA A 110 2.17 -4.13 24.46
CA ALA A 110 3.18 -3.71 25.42
C ALA A 110 2.78 -2.42 26.15
N LEU A 111 2.27 -1.42 25.41
CA LEU A 111 1.76 -0.17 26.00
C LEU A 111 0.57 -0.40 26.94
N ARG A 112 -0.38 -1.27 26.57
CA ARG A 112 -1.51 -1.63 27.43
C ARG A 112 -1.05 -2.29 28.73
N GLU A 113 -0.08 -3.19 28.66
CA GLU A 113 0.48 -3.84 29.86
C GLU A 113 1.24 -2.84 30.73
N ALA A 114 2.04 -1.95 30.14
CA ALA A 114 2.77 -0.91 30.86
C ALA A 114 1.82 0.07 31.56
N LEU A 115 0.73 0.49 30.90
CA LEU A 115 -0.31 1.33 31.48
C LEU A 115 -1.05 0.65 32.65
N ALA A 116 -1.19 -0.67 32.62
CA ALA A 116 -1.81 -1.42 33.72
C ALA A 116 -0.92 -1.50 34.97
N LYS A 117 0.39 -1.30 34.84
CA LYS A 117 1.36 -1.28 35.96
C LYS A 117 1.49 0.09 36.63
N LEU A 118 0.92 1.15 36.05
CA LEU A 118 0.89 2.48 36.66
C LEU A 118 -0.09 2.53 37.82
N GLU A 119 0.16 3.45 38.76
CA GLU A 119 -0.80 3.74 39.81
C GLU A 119 -2.07 4.37 39.21
N GLU A 120 -3.21 4.14 39.87
CA GLU A 120 -4.52 4.56 39.35
C GLU A 120 -4.57 6.05 39.00
N ARG A 121 -3.95 6.88 39.85
CA ARG A 121 -3.88 8.34 39.68
C ARG A 121 -2.96 8.76 38.53
N GLU A 122 -1.87 8.04 38.30
CA GLU A 122 -0.96 8.27 37.16
C GLU A 122 -1.64 7.91 35.84
N ARG A 123 -2.29 6.75 35.81
CA ARG A 123 -3.05 6.24 34.66
C ARG A 123 -4.21 7.17 34.30
N GLU A 124 -4.94 7.67 35.30
CA GLU A 124 -6.04 8.62 35.08
C GLU A 124 -5.54 9.93 34.44
N VAL A 125 -4.45 10.50 34.96
CA VAL A 125 -3.86 11.73 34.39
C VAL A 125 -3.43 11.51 32.94
N LEU A 126 -2.77 10.39 32.62
CA LEU A 126 -2.37 10.09 31.24
C LEU A 126 -3.56 9.85 30.30
N LEU A 127 -4.59 9.12 30.75
CA LEU A 127 -5.80 8.89 29.96
C LEU A 127 -6.49 10.22 29.63
N ARG A 128 -6.68 11.08 30.62
CA ARG A 128 -7.30 12.40 30.41
C ARG A 128 -6.43 13.29 29.51
N ARG A 129 -5.10 13.24 29.68
CA ARG A 129 -4.17 14.05 28.91
C ARG A 129 -4.03 13.66 27.45
N TYR A 130 -3.94 12.36 27.16
CA TYR A 130 -3.59 11.85 25.82
C TYR A 130 -4.75 11.15 25.08
N PHE A 131 -5.77 10.66 25.78
CA PHE A 131 -6.95 10.05 25.14
C PHE A 131 -8.16 10.99 25.09
N LYS A 132 -8.25 11.96 26.01
CA LYS A 132 -9.33 12.95 26.04
C LYS A 132 -8.89 14.38 25.67
N ASP A 133 -7.61 14.57 25.36
CA ASP A 133 -7.00 15.86 25.00
C ASP A 133 -7.24 17.00 26.01
N GLU A 134 -7.40 16.66 27.29
CA GLU A 134 -7.67 17.66 28.33
C GLU A 134 -6.39 18.42 28.73
N THR A 135 -6.55 19.69 29.09
CA THR A 135 -5.42 20.49 29.59
C THR A 135 -5.06 20.10 31.02
N GLN A 136 -3.79 20.23 31.40
CA GLN A 136 -3.36 20.00 32.79
C GLN A 136 -4.12 20.89 33.80
N MET A 137 -4.56 22.07 33.37
CA MET A 137 -5.40 22.97 34.18
C MET A 137 -6.77 22.36 34.48
N VAL A 138 -7.44 21.83 33.45
CA VAL A 138 -8.75 21.16 33.58
C VAL A 138 -8.63 19.90 34.46
N ILE A 139 -7.59 19.11 34.25
CA ILE A 139 -7.32 17.92 35.06
C ILE A 139 -7.05 18.30 36.53
N ALA A 140 -6.32 19.40 36.76
CA ALA A 140 -5.99 19.89 38.09
C ALA A 140 -7.22 20.40 38.85
N GLU A 141 -8.11 21.12 38.16
CA GLU A 141 -9.38 21.61 38.68
C GLU A 141 -10.27 20.45 39.14
N ASP A 142 -10.45 19.45 38.29
CA ASP A 142 -11.27 18.26 38.61
C ASP A 142 -10.67 17.41 39.74
N LEU A 143 -9.34 17.27 39.79
CA LEU A 143 -8.66 16.50 40.84
C LEU A 143 -8.43 17.29 42.14
N GLY A 144 -8.82 18.57 42.19
CA GLY A 144 -8.65 19.44 43.35
C GLY A 144 -7.19 19.69 43.74
N VAL A 145 -6.28 19.68 42.76
CA VAL A 145 -4.83 19.85 42.97
C VAL A 145 -4.28 20.99 42.13
N SER A 146 -3.01 21.36 42.35
CA SER A 146 -2.35 22.36 41.50
C SER A 146 -1.95 21.78 40.13
N GLN A 147 -1.93 22.62 39.09
CA GLN A 147 -1.41 22.24 37.77
C GLN A 147 0.04 21.73 37.83
N VAL A 148 0.86 22.30 38.72
CA VAL A 148 2.24 21.85 38.94
C VAL A 148 2.30 20.42 39.46
N GLN A 149 1.34 20.02 40.31
CA GLN A 149 1.24 18.66 40.83
C GLN A 149 0.83 17.68 39.72
N VAL A 150 -0.14 18.04 38.88
CA VAL A 150 -0.50 17.24 37.68
C VAL A 150 0.70 17.09 36.74
N SER A 151 1.45 18.16 36.50
CA SER A 151 2.66 18.11 35.66
C SER A 151 3.73 17.16 36.24
N ARG A 152 3.90 17.11 37.57
CA ARG A 152 4.81 16.16 38.22
C ARG A 152 4.34 14.72 38.08
N ILE A 153 3.04 14.47 38.27
CA ILE A 153 2.44 13.13 38.10
C ILE A 153 2.61 12.66 36.65
N GLU A 154 2.30 13.50 35.67
CA GLU A 154 2.47 13.20 34.24
C GLU A 154 3.92 12.85 33.91
N LYS A 155 4.89 13.67 34.34
CA LYS A 155 6.31 13.39 34.12
C LYS A 155 6.77 12.08 34.77
N ALA A 156 6.37 11.83 36.01
CA ALA A 156 6.73 10.59 36.71
C ALA A 156 6.14 9.35 36.00
N ALA A 157 4.89 9.43 35.57
CA ALA A 157 4.21 8.37 34.84
C ALA A 157 4.87 8.10 33.48
N LEU A 158 5.26 9.13 32.73
CA LEU A 158 5.98 8.98 31.45
C LEU A 158 7.36 8.32 31.64
N ILE A 159 8.10 8.67 32.70
CA ILE A 159 9.39 8.02 33.02
C ILE A 159 9.18 6.55 33.36
N LYS A 160 8.14 6.22 34.15
CA LYS A 160 7.79 4.83 34.47
C LYS A 160 7.42 4.04 33.20
N LEU A 161 6.59 4.61 32.33
CA LEU A 161 6.23 3.97 31.05
C LEU A 161 7.46 3.74 30.18
N LYS A 162 8.36 4.71 30.09
CA LYS A 162 9.61 4.56 29.34
C LYS A 162 10.43 3.36 29.86
N ASN A 163 10.62 3.26 31.17
CA ASN A 163 11.37 2.16 31.78
C ASN A 163 10.68 0.79 31.68
N LEU A 164 9.37 0.74 31.45
CA LEU A 164 8.61 -0.50 31.28
C LEU A 164 8.56 -0.98 29.82
N LEU A 165 8.87 -0.09 28.87
CA LEU A 165 8.84 -0.34 27.43
C LEU A 165 10.26 -0.49 26.83
N GLU A 166 11.30 -0.05 27.54
CA GLU A 166 12.71 -0.38 27.27
C GLU A 166 13.06 -1.78 27.80
#